data_AF-A0A9Q4CB73-F1
#
_entry.id   AF-A0A9Q4CB73-F1
#
_cell.length_a   1.000
_cell.length_b   1.000
_cell.length_c   1.000
_cell.angle_alpha   90.00
_cell.angle_beta   90.00
_cell.angle_gamma   90.00
#
_symmetry.space_group_name_H-M   'P 1'
#
loop_
_entity.id
_entity.type
_entity.pdbx_description
1 polymer ?
#
loop_
_entity_poly.entity_id
_entity_poly.type
_entity_poly.pdbx_seq_one_letter_code
_entity_poly.pdbx_strand_id
1 'polypeptide(L)'
;MANTFAKGWKYLMASLDRKIEDNADPKVQIRQAAEAAREQHENIRSQAASVIGTRSQLEMKLNRLLADKENLENQARASLRAADAASASGESARAADLMAGAEVLSTRLVAVETQIEETTALHGQAVKAAEKAEVQVRESEARLRDQLDQIQKLRTQVDQTSMQETVNESTGSMDGVAEPDSSVPTLDAVRAKIERRYADALGSQELLENSVAARMTEIRDTGLDMKAAARLEQIRAEMKKPEITEGPGNPAER
;
A
#
# COMPACT_ATOMS: atom_id res chain seq x y z
N MET A 1 -64.00 -12.30 -16.63
CA MET A 1 -64.05 -10.98 -15.96
C MET A 1 -63.62 -11.16 -14.50
N ALA A 2 -62.97 -10.13 -13.96
CA ALA A 2 -62.37 -10.00 -12.62
C ALA A 2 -60.90 -10.47 -12.47
N ASN A 3 -60.00 -9.54 -12.77
CA ASN A 3 -58.58 -9.55 -12.42
C ASN A 3 -58.35 -9.69 -10.91
N THR A 4 -57.82 -10.83 -10.46
CA THR A 4 -57.11 -10.95 -9.17
C THR A 4 -55.63 -10.59 -9.32
N PHE A 5 -55.06 -10.66 -10.54
CA PHE A 5 -53.70 -10.20 -10.85
C PHE A 5 -53.55 -8.66 -10.80
N ALA A 6 -54.58 -7.91 -11.18
CA ALA A 6 -54.56 -6.44 -11.11
C ALA A 6 -54.66 -5.88 -9.69
N LYS A 7 -55.06 -6.69 -8.70
CA LYS A 7 -55.08 -6.27 -7.29
C LYS A 7 -53.70 -6.38 -6.65
N GLY A 8 -52.91 -7.39 -7.01
CA GLY A 8 -51.49 -7.48 -6.63
C GLY A 8 -50.64 -6.36 -7.24
N TRP A 9 -50.92 -5.98 -8.49
CA TRP A 9 -50.26 -4.86 -9.18
C TRP A 9 -50.56 -3.50 -8.55
N LYS A 10 -51.74 -3.31 -7.96
CA LYS A 10 -52.13 -2.07 -7.29
C LYS A 10 -51.44 -1.87 -5.94
N TYR A 11 -51.10 -2.96 -5.24
CA TYR A 11 -50.28 -2.91 -4.01
C TYR A 11 -48.79 -2.76 -4.32
N LEU A 12 -48.30 -3.38 -5.40
CA LEU A 12 -46.94 -3.15 -5.89
C LEU A 12 -46.73 -1.69 -6.38
N MET A 13 -47.74 -1.08 -7.02
CA MET A 13 -47.75 0.35 -7.37
C MET A 13 -48.00 1.29 -6.17
N ALA A 14 -48.47 0.77 -5.04
CA ALA A 14 -48.65 1.54 -3.81
C ALA A 14 -47.46 1.42 -2.85
N SER A 15 -46.66 0.35 -2.95
CA SER A 15 -45.35 0.16 -2.29
C SER A 15 -44.15 0.58 -3.16
N LEU A 16 -44.42 0.95 -4.42
CA LEU A 16 -43.86 2.13 -5.08
C LEU A 16 -44.76 3.32 -4.71
N ASP A 17 -45.13 3.46 -3.43
CA ASP A 17 -44.31 4.29 -2.57
C ASP A 17 -43.50 5.24 -3.43
N ARG A 18 -44.05 6.43 -3.69
CA ARG A 18 -43.69 7.50 -2.77
C ARG A 18 -42.16 7.44 -2.66
N LYS A 19 -41.37 8.09 -3.51
CA LYS A 19 -41.53 9.53 -3.83
C LYS A 19 -41.81 10.42 -2.60
N ILE A 20 -41.85 9.84 -1.40
CA ILE A 20 -41.16 10.35 -0.23
C ILE A 20 -39.67 10.28 -0.63
N GLU A 21 -38.91 11.36 -0.47
CA GLU A 21 -37.44 11.49 -0.66
C GLU A 21 -36.84 11.94 -2.00
N ASP A 22 -37.56 12.08 -3.12
CA ASP A 22 -37.01 12.85 -4.28
C ASP A 22 -36.85 14.36 -3.97
N ASN A 23 -37.40 14.79 -2.84
CA ASN A 23 -37.07 16.03 -2.13
C ASN A 23 -36.68 15.68 -0.69
N ALA A 24 -35.60 14.89 -0.51
CA ALA A 24 -35.07 14.62 0.81
C ALA A 24 -34.86 15.97 1.52
N ASP A 25 -35.41 16.12 2.73
CA ASP A 25 -35.22 17.31 3.58
C ASP A 25 -33.75 17.76 3.43
N PRO A 26 -33.47 19.03 3.08
CA PRO A 26 -32.10 19.51 2.92
C PRO A 26 -31.18 19.10 4.08
N LYS A 27 -31.71 18.92 5.30
CA LYS A 27 -30.97 18.39 6.47
C LYS A 27 -30.51 16.94 6.30
N VAL A 28 -31.29 16.07 5.65
CA VAL A 28 -30.92 14.68 5.32
C VAL A 28 -29.80 14.68 4.28
N GLN A 29 -29.92 15.47 3.21
CA GLN A 29 -28.88 15.55 2.16
C GLN A 29 -27.55 16.09 2.72
N ILE A 30 -27.61 17.11 3.57
CA ILE A 30 -26.43 17.68 4.27
C ILE A 30 -25.76 16.62 5.16
N ARG A 31 -26.53 15.78 5.85
CA ARG A 31 -25.98 14.66 6.65
C ARG A 31 -25.32 13.61 5.77
N GLN A 32 -25.98 13.18 4.70
CA GLN A 32 -25.42 12.22 3.75
C GLN A 32 -24.13 12.75 3.10
N ALA A 33 -24.08 14.03 2.75
CA ALA A 33 -22.87 14.67 2.22
C ALA A 33 -21.73 14.67 3.25
N ALA A 34 -22.03 14.91 4.54
CA ALA A 34 -21.03 14.87 5.60
C ALA A 34 -20.49 13.45 5.83
N GLU A 35 -21.36 12.44 5.77
CA GLU A 35 -20.98 11.04 5.88
C GLU A 35 -20.13 10.59 4.68
N ALA A 36 -20.55 10.92 3.46
CA ALA A 36 -19.80 10.62 2.24
C ALA A 36 -18.41 11.27 2.23
N ALA A 37 -18.29 12.52 2.69
CA ALA A 37 -17.00 13.20 2.81
C ALA A 37 -16.07 12.48 3.81
N ARG A 38 -16.61 12.06 4.97
CA ARG A 38 -15.84 11.29 5.96
C ARG A 38 -15.44 9.93 5.43
N GLU A 39 -16.35 9.21 4.78
CA GLU A 39 -16.08 7.90 4.17
C GLU A 39 -14.97 8.00 3.11
N GLN A 40 -15.01 9.02 2.26
CA GLN A 40 -13.95 9.27 1.28
C GLN A 40 -12.58 9.46 1.95
N HIS A 41 -12.51 10.25 3.03
CA HIS A 41 -11.28 10.44 3.78
C HIS A 41 -10.77 9.14 4.42
N GLU A 42 -11.65 8.37 5.06
CA GLU A 42 -11.29 7.09 5.67
C GLU A 42 -10.80 6.08 4.62
N ASN A 43 -11.39 6.06 3.42
CA ASN A 43 -10.92 5.23 2.32
C ASN A 43 -9.49 5.60 1.89
N ILE A 44 -9.19 6.90 1.77
CA ILE A 44 -7.83 7.40 1.45
C ILE A 44 -6.85 7.01 2.57
N ARG A 45 -7.26 7.17 3.82
CA ARG A 45 -6.45 6.79 4.99
C ARG A 45 -6.17 5.30 5.06
N SER A 46 -7.17 4.45 4.78
CA SER A 46 -7.01 2.99 4.74
C SER A 46 -6.05 2.56 3.63
N GLN A 47 -6.16 3.14 2.43
CA GLN A 47 -5.22 2.88 1.34
C GLN A 47 -3.79 3.29 1.72
N ALA A 48 -3.63 4.48 2.32
CA ALA A 48 -2.33 4.93 2.79
C ALA A 48 -1.74 4.02 3.86
N ALA A 49 -2.55 3.53 4.80
CA ALA A 49 -2.11 2.57 5.82
C ALA A 49 -1.58 1.27 5.19
N SER A 50 -2.23 0.75 4.15
CA SER A 50 -1.74 -0.44 3.42
C SER A 50 -0.40 -0.20 2.74
N VAL A 51 -0.22 0.97 2.11
CA VAL A 51 1.04 1.34 1.42
C VAL A 51 2.17 1.52 2.44
N ILE A 52 1.91 2.25 3.53
CA ILE A 52 2.87 2.45 4.62
C ILE A 52 3.23 1.11 5.28
N GLY A 53 2.24 0.24 5.48
CA GLY A 53 2.46 -1.10 6.01
C GLY A 53 3.39 -1.94 5.12
N THR A 54 3.22 -1.87 3.80
CA THR A 54 4.11 -2.55 2.84
C THR A 54 5.55 -2.04 2.95
N ARG A 55 5.76 -0.72 3.05
CA ARG A 55 7.08 -0.12 3.30
C ARG A 55 7.71 -0.70 4.57
N SER A 56 6.99 -0.68 5.69
CA SER A 56 7.49 -1.21 6.97
C SER A 56 7.78 -2.71 6.94
N GLN A 57 6.99 -3.51 6.20
CA GLN A 57 7.28 -4.93 6.00
C GLN A 57 8.59 -5.16 5.25
N LEU A 58 8.84 -4.39 4.19
CA LEU A 58 10.09 -4.45 3.44
C LEU A 58 11.30 -4.00 4.28
N GLU A 59 11.13 -2.95 5.09
CA GLU A 59 12.14 -2.48 6.03
C GLU A 59 12.52 -3.56 7.05
N MET A 60 11.53 -4.22 7.67
CA MET A 60 11.77 -5.35 8.58
C MET A 60 12.45 -6.53 7.87
N LYS A 61 12.07 -6.85 6.64
CA LYS A 61 12.71 -7.91 5.84
C LYS A 61 14.17 -7.58 5.57
N LEU A 62 14.45 -6.34 5.17
CA LEU A 62 15.80 -5.85 4.91
C LEU A 62 16.70 -5.99 6.15
N ASN A 63 16.20 -5.59 7.33
CA ASN A 63 16.94 -5.71 8.59
C ASN A 63 17.28 -7.17 8.93
N ARG A 64 16.35 -8.11 8.70
CA ARG A 64 16.62 -9.55 8.90
C ARG A 64 17.71 -10.05 7.94
N LEU A 65 17.60 -9.70 6.65
CA LEU A 65 18.60 -10.11 5.65
C LEU A 65 19.99 -9.55 5.95
N LEU A 66 20.08 -8.31 6.43
CA LEU A 66 21.35 -7.70 6.84
C LEU A 66 21.98 -8.46 8.03
N ALA A 67 21.17 -8.88 9.00
CA ALA A 67 21.66 -9.72 10.10
C ALA A 67 22.11 -11.11 9.62
N ASP A 68 21.37 -11.73 8.70
CA ASP A 68 21.75 -13.02 8.11
C ASP A 68 23.07 -12.91 7.32
N LYS A 69 23.24 -11.81 6.57
CA LYS A 69 24.49 -11.50 5.87
C LYS A 69 25.67 -11.46 6.85
N GLU A 70 25.56 -10.69 7.92
CA GLU A 70 26.61 -10.56 8.94
C GLU A 70 26.96 -11.92 9.58
N ASN A 71 25.94 -12.72 9.90
CA ASN A 71 26.13 -14.06 10.47
C ASN A 71 26.86 -15.00 9.50
N LEU A 72 26.52 -14.98 8.21
CA LEU A 72 27.18 -15.79 7.19
C LEU A 72 28.62 -15.34 6.94
N GLU A 73 28.89 -14.03 6.92
CA GLU A 73 30.24 -13.48 6.83
C GLU A 73 31.12 -13.94 7.99
N ASN A 74 30.59 -13.86 9.22
CA ASN A 74 31.32 -14.30 10.42
C ASN A 74 31.63 -15.80 10.38
N GLN A 75 30.68 -16.64 9.95
CA GLN A 75 30.89 -18.08 9.79
C GLN A 75 31.90 -18.42 8.69
N ALA A 76 31.85 -17.71 7.55
CA ALA A 76 32.79 -17.90 6.45
C ALA A 76 34.21 -17.52 6.89
N ARG A 77 34.38 -16.38 7.57
CA ARG A 77 35.67 -15.95 8.15
C ARG A 77 36.21 -16.97 9.15
N ALA A 78 35.37 -17.48 10.04
CA ALA A 78 35.78 -18.50 11.02
C ALA A 78 36.23 -19.80 10.34
N SER A 79 35.49 -20.26 9.32
CA SER A 79 35.83 -21.48 8.55
C SER A 79 37.15 -21.32 7.80
N LEU A 80 37.39 -20.16 7.20
CA LEU A 80 38.65 -19.84 6.53
C LEU A 80 39.84 -19.82 7.50
N ARG A 81 39.71 -19.17 8.66
CA ARG A 81 40.77 -19.19 9.70
C ARG A 81 41.09 -20.60 10.16
N ALA A 82 40.05 -21.44 10.33
CA ALA A 82 40.23 -22.83 10.71
C ALA A 82 40.92 -23.65 9.59
N ALA A 83 40.58 -23.40 8.33
CA ALA A 83 41.22 -24.04 7.18
C ALA A 83 42.71 -23.67 7.06
N ASP A 84 43.04 -22.39 7.29
CA ASP A 84 44.43 -21.91 7.30
C ASP A 84 45.24 -22.55 8.44
N ALA A 85 44.66 -22.66 9.64
CA ALA A 85 45.29 -23.31 10.78
C ALA A 85 45.51 -24.83 10.56
N ALA A 86 44.52 -25.52 9.97
CA ALA A 86 44.64 -26.93 9.62
C ALA A 86 45.72 -27.15 8.55
N SER A 87 45.80 -26.26 7.55
CA SER A 87 46.85 -26.29 6.52
C SER A 87 48.24 -26.10 7.12
N ALA A 88 48.40 -25.12 8.03
CA ALA A 88 49.67 -24.86 8.72
C ALA A 88 50.10 -26.03 9.62
N SER A 89 49.14 -26.82 10.13
CA SER A 89 49.38 -28.00 10.98
C SER A 89 49.62 -29.28 10.17
N GLY A 90 49.59 -29.22 8.83
CA GLY A 90 49.77 -30.39 7.95
C GLY A 90 48.52 -31.27 7.80
N GLU A 91 47.36 -30.84 8.30
CA GLU A 91 46.08 -31.57 8.20
C GLU A 91 45.38 -31.27 6.85
N SER A 92 46.01 -31.63 5.73
CA SER A 92 45.55 -31.23 4.39
C SER A 92 44.12 -31.65 4.03
N ALA A 93 43.68 -32.85 4.43
CA ALA A 93 42.31 -33.31 4.18
C ALA A 93 41.28 -32.46 4.93
N ARG A 94 41.54 -32.18 6.21
CA ARG A 94 40.67 -31.35 7.04
C ARG A 94 40.62 -29.89 6.56
N ALA A 95 41.75 -29.36 6.11
CA ALA A 95 41.81 -28.03 5.51
C ALA A 95 40.92 -27.95 4.25
N ALA A 96 40.96 -28.98 3.39
CA ALA A 96 40.11 -29.04 2.20
C ALA A 96 38.60 -29.08 2.57
N ASP A 97 38.21 -29.88 3.56
CA ASP A 97 36.82 -29.95 4.02
C ASP A 97 36.31 -28.60 4.56
N LEU A 98 37.15 -27.88 5.32
CA LEU A 98 36.83 -26.56 5.86
C LEU A 98 36.75 -25.49 4.76
N MET A 99 37.60 -25.58 3.73
CA MET A 99 37.51 -24.71 2.55
C MET A 99 36.22 -24.95 1.77
N ALA A 100 35.83 -26.21 1.54
CA ALA A 100 34.56 -26.54 0.90
C ALA A 100 33.36 -26.01 1.72
N GLY A 101 33.42 -26.10 3.05
CA GLY A 101 32.43 -25.50 3.93
C GLY A 101 32.34 -23.97 3.79
N ALA A 102 33.49 -23.29 3.69
CA ALA A 102 33.55 -21.84 3.46
C ALA A 102 32.99 -21.43 2.08
N GLU A 103 33.21 -22.24 1.05
CA GLU A 103 32.61 -22.05 -0.28
C GLU A 103 31.09 -22.11 -0.23
N VAL A 104 30.52 -23.12 0.44
CA VAL A 104 29.05 -23.23 0.63
C VAL A 104 28.48 -22.03 1.38
N LEU A 105 29.17 -21.55 2.43
CA LEU A 105 28.77 -20.35 3.16
C LEU A 105 28.81 -19.11 2.26
N SER A 106 29.80 -19.00 1.37
CA SER A 106 29.91 -17.91 0.40
C SER A 106 28.78 -17.93 -0.63
N THR A 107 28.39 -19.11 -1.14
CA THR A 107 27.24 -19.23 -2.04
C THR A 107 25.94 -18.75 -1.37
N ARG A 108 25.72 -19.12 -0.10
CA ARG A 108 24.59 -18.61 0.69
C ARG A 108 24.66 -17.11 0.91
N LEU A 109 25.86 -16.58 1.20
CA LEU A 109 26.07 -15.15 1.40
C LEU A 109 25.70 -14.36 0.14
N VAL A 110 26.16 -14.78 -1.04
CA VAL A 110 25.81 -14.13 -2.32
C VAL A 110 24.31 -14.16 -2.58
N ALA A 111 23.62 -15.25 -2.23
CA ALA A 111 22.17 -15.32 -2.35
C ALA A 111 21.47 -14.29 -1.44
N VAL A 112 21.91 -14.15 -0.19
CA VAL A 112 21.38 -13.14 0.75
C VAL A 112 21.70 -11.73 0.26
N GLU A 113 22.90 -11.46 -0.25
CA GLU A 113 23.29 -10.16 -0.80
C GLU A 113 22.42 -9.77 -2.01
N THR A 114 22.12 -10.71 -2.89
CA THR A 114 21.20 -10.49 -4.01
C THR A 114 19.79 -10.15 -3.50
N GLN A 115 19.30 -10.85 -2.49
CA GLN A 115 17.99 -10.56 -1.89
C GLN A 115 17.96 -9.19 -1.19
N ILE A 116 19.07 -8.75 -0.59
CA ILE A 116 19.22 -7.41 -0.01
C ILE A 116 19.10 -6.35 -1.10
N GLU A 117 19.80 -6.51 -2.23
CA GLU A 117 19.74 -5.58 -3.36
C GLU A 117 18.31 -5.46 -3.91
N GLU A 118 17.65 -6.59 -4.16
CA GLU A 118 16.26 -6.63 -4.64
C GLU A 118 15.30 -5.99 -3.63
N THR A 119 15.41 -6.35 -2.34
CA THR A 119 14.55 -5.82 -1.27
C THR A 119 14.78 -4.32 -1.07
N THR A 120 16.02 -3.83 -1.22
CA THR A 120 16.36 -2.40 -1.14
C THR A 120 15.70 -1.62 -2.27
N ALA A 121 15.74 -2.14 -3.50
CA ALA A 121 15.07 -1.52 -4.64
C ALA A 121 13.54 -1.41 -4.42
N LEU A 122 12.91 -2.50 -3.96
CA LEU A 122 11.49 -2.52 -3.62
C LEU A 122 11.16 -1.58 -2.46
N HIS A 123 11.98 -1.56 -1.41
CA HIS A 123 11.82 -0.66 -0.27
C HIS A 123 11.89 0.80 -0.71
N GLY A 124 12.84 1.17 -1.57
CA GLY A 124 12.95 2.54 -2.12
C GLY A 124 11.71 2.96 -2.92
N GLN A 125 11.08 2.05 -3.67
CA GLN A 125 9.81 2.31 -4.34
C GLN A 125 8.67 2.49 -3.33
N ALA A 126 8.61 1.63 -2.31
CA ALA A 126 7.60 1.70 -1.25
C ALA A 126 7.71 2.97 -0.39
N VAL A 127 8.93 3.49 -0.15
CA VAL A 127 9.16 4.78 0.52
C VAL A 127 8.49 5.91 -0.27
N LYS A 128 8.78 6.03 -1.57
CA LYS A 128 8.16 7.06 -2.42
C LYS A 128 6.64 6.95 -2.48
N ALA A 129 6.13 5.72 -2.53
CA ALA A 129 4.69 5.47 -2.52
C ALA A 129 4.05 5.89 -1.19
N ALA A 130 4.70 5.59 -0.06
CA ALA A 130 4.26 5.97 1.27
C ALA A 130 4.26 7.51 1.44
N GLU A 131 5.32 8.20 1.02
CA GLU A 131 5.39 9.66 1.05
C GLU A 131 4.24 10.30 0.26
N LYS A 132 3.95 9.79 -0.94
CA LYS A 132 2.81 10.25 -1.75
C LYS A 132 1.47 9.98 -1.04
N ALA A 133 1.31 8.81 -0.43
CA ALA A 133 0.10 8.47 0.29
C ALA A 133 -0.11 9.38 1.53
N GLU A 134 0.96 9.72 2.25
CA GLU A 134 0.91 10.67 3.38
C GLU A 134 0.51 12.09 2.93
N VAL A 135 1.01 12.55 1.78
CA VAL A 135 0.55 13.82 1.18
C VAL A 135 -0.93 13.74 0.85
N GLN A 136 -1.39 12.65 0.22
CA GLN A 136 -2.82 12.48 -0.13
C GLN A 136 -3.73 12.45 1.09
N VAL A 137 -3.31 11.83 2.20
CA VAL A 137 -4.04 11.86 3.47
C VAL A 137 -4.14 13.29 4.01
N ARG A 138 -3.03 14.05 4.03
CA ARG A 138 -3.02 15.45 4.47
C ARG A 138 -3.93 16.33 3.62
N GLU A 139 -3.86 16.20 2.29
CA GLU A 139 -4.74 16.93 1.38
C GLU A 139 -6.21 16.53 1.58
N SER A 140 -6.48 15.24 1.77
CA SER A 140 -7.84 14.75 2.04
C SER A 140 -8.38 15.28 3.35
N GLU A 141 -7.54 15.39 4.38
CA GLU A 141 -7.93 15.94 5.67
C GLU A 141 -8.28 17.42 5.55
N ALA A 142 -7.47 18.20 4.82
CA ALA A 142 -7.77 19.59 4.53
C ALA A 142 -9.10 19.75 3.78
N ARG A 143 -9.30 18.96 2.70
CA ARG A 143 -10.56 18.96 1.95
C ARG A 143 -11.76 18.56 2.81
N LEU A 144 -11.62 17.55 3.68
CA LEU A 144 -12.68 17.13 4.58
C LEU A 144 -13.07 18.27 5.53
N ARG A 145 -12.10 18.98 6.11
CA ARG A 145 -12.36 20.14 6.97
C ARG A 145 -13.13 21.22 6.22
N ASP A 146 -12.69 21.59 5.02
CA ASP A 146 -13.36 22.59 4.19
C ASP A 146 -14.80 22.19 3.85
N GLN A 147 -15.03 20.92 3.49
CA GLN A 147 -16.35 20.38 3.20
C GLN A 147 -17.26 20.42 4.43
N LEU A 148 -16.76 20.02 5.60
CA LEU A 148 -17.53 20.05 6.85
C LEU A 148 -17.92 21.49 7.25
N ASP A 149 -17.03 22.46 7.05
CA ASP A 149 -17.33 23.88 7.29
C ASP A 149 -18.42 24.40 6.34
N GLN A 150 -18.38 24.04 5.06
CA GLN A 150 -19.41 24.38 4.08
C GLN A 150 -20.77 23.74 4.43
N ILE A 151 -20.75 22.45 4.81
CA ILE A 151 -21.92 21.69 5.27
C ILE A 151 -22.54 22.35 6.51
N GLN A 152 -21.75 22.83 7.45
CA GLN A 152 -22.24 23.53 8.65
C GLN A 152 -22.93 24.86 8.29
N LYS A 153 -22.37 25.62 7.34
CA LYS A 153 -23.00 26.85 6.83
C LYS A 153 -24.34 26.56 6.16
N LEU A 154 -24.39 25.55 5.29
CA LEU A 154 -25.63 25.11 4.64
C LEU A 154 -26.68 24.68 5.66
N ARG A 155 -26.29 23.92 6.69
CA ARG A 155 -27.20 23.50 7.75
C ARG A 155 -27.83 24.68 8.47
N THR A 156 -27.02 25.69 8.80
CA THR A 156 -27.49 26.92 9.46
C THR A 156 -28.49 27.68 8.57
N GLN A 157 -28.23 27.77 7.26
CA GLN A 157 -29.15 28.40 6.30
C GLN A 157 -30.48 27.65 6.19
N VAL A 158 -30.43 26.31 6.16
CA VAL A 158 -31.63 25.45 6.16
C VAL A 158 -32.42 25.65 7.46
N ASP A 159 -31.75 25.70 8.61
CA ASP A 159 -32.42 25.94 9.89
C ASP A 159 -33.10 27.32 9.95
N GLN A 160 -32.47 28.37 9.41
CA GLN A 160 -33.04 29.72 9.34
C GLN A 160 -34.26 29.79 8.42
N THR A 161 -34.18 29.19 7.24
CA THR A 161 -35.29 29.16 6.25
C THR A 161 -36.45 28.32 6.75
N SER A 162 -36.19 27.15 7.33
CA SER A 162 -37.22 26.29 7.94
C SER A 162 -38.02 27.03 9.03
N MET A 163 -37.34 27.84 9.88
CA MET A 163 -38.05 28.64 10.89
C MET A 163 -38.95 29.70 10.26
N GLN A 164 -38.50 30.33 9.17
CA GLN A 164 -39.25 31.37 8.47
C GLN A 164 -40.46 30.80 7.73
N GLU A 165 -40.32 29.61 7.14
CA GLU A 165 -41.42 28.83 6.57
C GLU A 165 -42.44 28.43 7.65
N THR A 166 -41.98 27.93 8.81
CA THR A 166 -42.86 27.57 9.94
C THR A 166 -43.66 28.78 10.45
N VAL A 167 -43.02 29.96 10.57
CA VAL A 167 -43.69 31.21 10.98
C VAL A 167 -44.69 31.68 9.92
N ASN A 168 -44.35 31.60 8.63
CA ASN A 168 -45.26 31.97 7.55
C ASN A 168 -46.44 30.99 7.42
N GLU A 169 -46.25 29.70 7.63
CA GLU A 169 -47.31 28.69 7.61
C GLU A 169 -48.28 28.88 8.78
N SER A 170 -47.77 29.21 9.97
CA SER A 170 -48.59 29.58 11.13
C SER A 170 -49.35 30.91 10.96
N THR A 171 -48.90 31.80 10.06
CA THR A 171 -49.58 33.08 9.75
C THR A 171 -50.50 32.97 8.51
N GLY A 172 -50.21 32.04 7.60
CA GLY A 172 -50.94 31.77 6.36
C GLY A 172 -52.05 30.73 6.48
N SER A 173 -52.36 30.26 7.69
CA SER A 173 -53.51 29.39 8.00
C SER A 173 -54.86 30.14 7.93
N MET A 174 -55.03 31.02 6.93
CA MET A 174 -56.26 31.70 6.51
C MET A 174 -56.16 32.14 5.01
N ASP A 175 -55.81 31.24 4.09
CA ASP A 175 -56.32 31.22 2.70
C ASP A 175 -55.72 30.03 1.93
N GLY A 176 -56.52 29.34 1.12
CA GLY A 176 -56.26 27.96 0.70
C GLY A 176 -55.75 27.67 -0.71
N VAL A 177 -55.68 26.35 -0.99
CA VAL A 177 -55.83 25.60 -2.26
C VAL A 177 -54.59 25.36 -3.18
N ALA A 178 -54.27 24.04 -3.38
CA ALA A 178 -53.75 23.28 -4.56
C ALA A 178 -52.42 23.70 -5.27
N GLU A 179 -51.55 22.87 -5.90
CA GLU A 179 -51.44 21.45 -6.32
C GLU A 179 -49.94 21.13 -6.73
N PRO A 180 -49.55 19.88 -7.18
CA PRO A 180 -48.18 19.31 -7.06
C PRO A 180 -47.34 19.04 -8.36
N ASP A 181 -46.02 18.78 -8.14
CA ASP A 181 -45.01 17.88 -8.77
C ASP A 181 -44.61 17.96 -10.29
N SER A 182 -43.29 18.02 -10.57
CA SER A 182 -42.67 17.48 -11.81
C SER A 182 -41.16 17.18 -11.68
N SER A 183 -40.84 15.88 -11.65
CA SER A 183 -39.53 15.23 -11.70
C SER A 183 -38.84 15.34 -13.08
N VAL A 184 -37.53 15.67 -13.10
CA VAL A 184 -36.66 15.52 -14.29
C VAL A 184 -35.25 15.01 -13.90
N PRO A 185 -34.80 13.82 -14.35
CA PRO A 185 -33.41 13.38 -14.17
C PRO A 185 -32.40 13.98 -15.18
N THR A 186 -31.37 14.62 -14.60
CA THR A 186 -29.96 14.95 -14.95
C THR A 186 -29.28 14.59 -16.30
N LEU A 187 -28.33 15.44 -16.73
CA LEU A 187 -27.34 15.18 -17.81
C LEU A 187 -26.04 14.47 -17.34
N ASP A 188 -25.66 14.53 -16.07
CA ASP A 188 -24.38 13.95 -15.59
C ASP A 188 -24.44 12.43 -15.35
N ALA A 189 -25.62 11.88 -15.05
CA ALA A 189 -25.82 10.44 -14.82
C ALA A 189 -25.65 9.56 -16.08
N VAL A 190 -25.76 10.15 -17.28
CA VAL A 190 -25.56 9.45 -18.57
C VAL A 190 -24.07 9.35 -18.91
N ARG A 191 -23.26 10.33 -18.51
CA ARG A 191 -21.82 10.40 -18.79
C ARG A 191 -21.02 9.35 -18.02
N ALA A 192 -21.30 9.18 -16.72
CA ALA A 192 -20.66 8.15 -15.90
C ALA A 192 -20.96 6.71 -16.36
N LYS A 193 -22.09 6.48 -17.05
CA LYS A 193 -22.51 5.17 -17.55
C LYS A 193 -21.77 4.74 -18.83
N ILE A 194 -21.24 5.72 -19.59
CA ILE A 194 -20.42 5.50 -20.79
C ILE A 194 -18.97 5.18 -20.39
N GLU A 195 -18.44 5.87 -19.40
CA GLU A 195 -17.06 5.68 -18.91
C GLU A 195 -16.87 4.31 -18.26
N ARG A 196 -17.90 3.80 -17.58
CA ARG A 196 -17.90 2.45 -16.97
C ARG A 196 -17.82 1.32 -18.00
N ARG A 197 -18.36 1.48 -19.21
CA ARG A 197 -18.30 0.46 -20.28
C ARG A 197 -16.96 0.40 -21.01
N TYR A 198 -16.16 1.46 -20.93
CA TYR A 198 -14.85 1.55 -21.58
C TYR A 198 -13.73 0.93 -20.72
N ALA A 199 -13.86 1.01 -19.39
CA ALA A 199 -12.91 0.41 -18.45
C ALA A 199 -13.03 -1.13 -18.36
N ASP A 200 -14.24 -1.68 -18.55
CA ASP A 200 -14.50 -3.13 -18.50
C ASP A 200 -14.03 -3.88 -19.77
N ALA A 201 -13.65 -3.16 -20.85
CA ALA A 201 -13.28 -3.74 -22.15
C ALA A 201 -11.77 -3.91 -22.39
N LEU A 202 -10.90 -3.51 -21.44
CA LEU A 202 -9.46 -3.40 -21.70
C LEU A 202 -8.52 -4.07 -20.69
N GLY A 203 -9.02 -4.93 -19.79
CA GLY A 203 -8.16 -5.49 -18.75
C GLY A 203 -8.36 -6.96 -18.39
N SER A 204 -9.27 -7.68 -19.04
CA SER A 204 -9.49 -9.11 -18.80
C SER A 204 -8.92 -9.93 -19.95
N GLN A 205 -7.79 -10.60 -19.67
CA GLN A 205 -7.09 -11.71 -20.34
C GLN A 205 -5.59 -11.36 -20.33
N GLU A 206 -4.78 -11.73 -19.34
CA GLU A 206 -4.64 -13.05 -18.72
C GLU A 206 -4.81 -14.19 -19.73
N LEU A 207 -3.73 -14.47 -20.46
CA LEU A 207 -2.90 -15.66 -20.23
C LEU A 207 -1.97 -15.85 -21.45
N LEU A 208 -0.66 -16.00 -21.18
CA LEU A 208 0.08 -17.20 -21.50
C LEU A 208 1.50 -17.07 -20.97
N GLU A 209 1.67 -17.72 -19.82
CA GLU A 209 2.94 -18.18 -19.31
C GLU A 209 3.67 -19.06 -20.33
N ASN A 210 4.98 -19.11 -20.13
CA ASN A 210 5.91 -20.20 -20.45
C ASN A 210 6.92 -19.92 -21.58
N SER A 211 8.10 -19.45 -21.17
CA SER A 211 9.41 -19.96 -21.62
C SER A 211 10.62 -19.20 -21.06
N VAL A 212 10.43 -18.09 -20.32
CA VAL A 212 11.57 -17.25 -19.84
C VAL A 212 12.11 -17.65 -18.46
N ALA A 213 11.28 -18.21 -17.57
CA ALA A 213 11.71 -18.59 -16.21
C ALA A 213 12.70 -19.78 -16.19
N ALA A 214 12.57 -20.72 -17.14
CA ALA A 214 13.45 -21.89 -17.22
C ALA A 214 14.87 -21.51 -17.70
N ARG A 215 15.01 -20.52 -18.60
CA ARG A 215 16.31 -20.09 -19.14
C ARG A 215 17.05 -19.08 -18.25
N MET A 216 16.34 -18.38 -17.37
CA MET A 216 16.95 -17.51 -16.35
C MET A 216 17.51 -18.26 -15.14
N THR A 217 17.09 -19.51 -14.90
CA THR A 217 17.57 -20.31 -13.75
C THR A 217 18.93 -20.94 -14.04
N GLU A 218 19.20 -21.37 -15.27
CA GLU A 218 20.50 -21.90 -15.72
C GLU A 218 21.61 -20.83 -15.82
N ILE A 219 21.24 -19.57 -16.11
CA ILE A 219 22.16 -18.42 -16.08
C ILE A 219 22.42 -17.94 -14.65
N ARG A 220 21.48 -18.16 -13.72
CA ARG A 220 21.65 -17.84 -12.29
C ARG A 220 22.69 -18.76 -11.65
N ASP A 221 22.63 -20.07 -11.90
CA ASP A 221 23.50 -21.05 -11.22
C ASP A 221 24.98 -20.87 -11.58
N THR A 222 25.33 -20.65 -12.85
CA THR A 222 26.74 -20.43 -13.26
C THR A 222 27.30 -19.07 -12.81
N GLY A 223 26.46 -18.04 -12.76
CA GLY A 223 26.86 -16.73 -12.25
C GLY A 223 27.00 -16.68 -10.73
N LEU A 224 26.22 -17.49 -10.01
CA LEU A 224 26.26 -17.58 -8.55
C LEU A 224 27.58 -18.19 -8.07
N ASP A 225 28.07 -19.24 -8.71
CA ASP A 225 29.34 -19.88 -8.33
C ASP A 225 30.53 -18.94 -8.54
N MET A 226 30.56 -18.20 -9.66
CA MET A 226 31.59 -17.18 -9.89
C MET A 226 31.54 -16.05 -8.86
N LYS A 227 30.34 -15.57 -8.52
CA LYS A 227 30.15 -14.55 -7.49
C LYS A 227 30.54 -15.08 -6.10
N ALA A 228 30.25 -16.33 -5.80
CA ALA A 228 30.60 -16.98 -4.54
C ALA A 228 32.12 -17.09 -4.39
N ALA A 229 32.83 -17.50 -5.45
CA ALA A 229 34.29 -17.53 -5.45
C ALA A 229 34.89 -16.12 -5.28
N ALA A 230 34.38 -15.13 -6.02
CA ALA A 230 34.83 -13.73 -5.90
C ALA A 230 34.58 -13.15 -4.49
N ARG A 231 33.41 -13.45 -3.90
CA ARG A 231 33.06 -13.02 -2.54
C ARG A 231 33.95 -13.68 -1.49
N LEU A 232 34.26 -14.98 -1.64
CA LEU A 232 35.16 -15.69 -0.75
C LEU A 232 36.58 -15.09 -0.77
N GLU A 233 37.08 -14.74 -1.96
CA GLU A 233 38.38 -14.07 -2.10
C GLU A 233 38.37 -12.68 -1.48
N GLN A 234 37.27 -11.93 -1.62
CA GLN A 234 37.13 -10.65 -0.94
C GLN A 234 37.17 -10.80 0.59
N ILE A 235 36.45 -11.78 1.15
CA ILE A 235 36.49 -12.08 2.59
C ILE A 235 37.92 -12.41 3.04
N ARG A 236 38.65 -13.23 2.27
CA ARG A 236 40.07 -13.52 2.55
C ARG A 236 40.93 -12.27 2.49
N ALA A 237 40.73 -11.40 1.51
CA ALA A 237 41.47 -10.15 1.39
C ALA A 237 41.19 -9.20 2.56
N GLU A 238 39.94 -9.10 3.01
CA GLU A 238 39.55 -8.35 4.21
C GLU A 238 40.19 -8.92 5.48
N MET A 239 40.26 -10.25 5.61
CA MET A 239 40.94 -10.90 6.74
C MET A 239 42.45 -10.66 6.79
N LYS A 240 43.10 -10.40 5.65
CA LYS A 240 44.54 -10.13 5.54
C LYS A 240 44.88 -8.65 5.81
N LYS A 241 43.90 -7.75 5.82
CA LYS A 241 44.14 -6.35 6.21
C LYS A 241 44.40 -6.32 7.73
N PRO A 242 45.51 -5.73 8.20
CA PRO A 242 45.71 -5.54 9.62
C PRO A 242 44.59 -4.66 10.17
N GLU A 243 43.95 -5.11 11.24
CA GLU A 243 43.00 -4.33 12.00
C GLU A 243 43.76 -3.11 12.53
N ILE A 244 43.51 -1.94 11.95
CA ILE A 244 44.20 -0.70 12.31
C ILE A 244 43.67 -0.30 13.68
N THR A 245 44.26 -0.85 14.74
CA THR A 245 44.09 -0.34 16.09
C THR A 245 44.81 1.00 16.14
N GLU A 246 44.10 2.08 15.80
CA GLU A 246 44.49 3.43 16.21
C GLU A 246 44.40 3.51 17.73
N GLY A 247 45.48 3.11 18.40
CA GLY A 247 45.69 3.45 19.80
C GLY A 247 45.98 4.95 19.91
N PRO A 248 45.32 5.69 20.82
CA PRO A 248 45.59 7.12 20.99
C PRO A 248 47.02 7.29 21.51
N GLY A 249 47.91 7.75 20.63
CA GLY A 249 49.24 8.20 20.98
C GLY A 249 49.11 9.43 21.87
N ASN A 250 49.22 9.23 23.17
CA ASN A 250 49.36 10.28 24.17
C ASN A 250 50.68 11.05 23.91
N PRO A 251 50.67 12.36 23.65
CA PRO A 251 51.90 13.14 23.53
C PRO A 251 52.39 13.49 24.94
N ALA A 252 53.26 12.65 25.49
CA ALA A 252 54.05 12.99 26.68
C ALA A 252 55.38 13.64 26.25
N GLU A 253 55.50 14.92 26.62
CA GLU A 253 56.70 15.57 27.18
C GLU A 253 58.04 15.44 26.43
N ARG A 254 58.51 16.58 25.89
CA ARG A 254 59.82 17.19 26.19
C ARG A 254 59.93 18.60 25.64
#